data_AF-A0A5M9NDR4-F1
#
_entry.id   AF-A0A5M9NDR4-F1
#
_cell.length_a   1.000
_cell.length_b   1.000
_cell.length_c   1.000
_cell.angle_alpha   90.00
_cell.angle_beta   90.00
_cell.angle_gamma   90.00
#
_symmetry.space_group_name_H-M   'P 1'
#
loop_
_entity.id
_entity.type
_entity.pdbx_description
1 polymer ?
#
loop_
_entity_poly.entity_id
_entity_poly.type
_entity_poly.pdbx_seq_one_letter_code
_entity_poly.pdbx_strand_id
1 'polypeptide(L)'
;MMWVYDFLEDVIKNPKKYNVHPDSVPELRKILRALLRLSLGRTKSKQDDGKDFRNKSLEPDQHIYRARNDKAQKKEDSKFNLMRHTYNGVGYWCPYDLLGLFLASMGPAPFGATKRSFYLPLTAVYGRWCSAIAGPPRGVGEHPCIFQCTWARRINQQDRFFLGASLGGYNFNPEQTGTWEKEMKMGRFNLVKKNLMIDWGFETSPSREQNGLVGTRFGNCGETYPFIAIKKNISLQDTCYGLALSVSYINKPEYDDKQRGDIWKNLWNPCPNCTHLVTVLAWNFANFQKDLGKAGAPR
;
A
#
# COMPACT_ATOMS: atom_id res chain seq x y z
N MET A 1 6.02 19.63 8.70
CA MET A 1 5.78 18.23 8.27
C MET A 1 6.35 17.27 9.30
N MET A 2 5.89 17.41 10.55
CA MET A 2 6.50 16.85 11.76
C MET A 2 5.67 15.66 12.30
N TRP A 3 4.52 15.34 11.69
CA TRP A 3 3.46 14.58 12.37
C TRP A 3 3.49 13.05 12.15
N VAL A 4 3.96 12.55 10.99
CA VAL A 4 3.83 11.11 10.67
C VAL A 4 4.77 10.28 11.52
N TYR A 5 6.09 10.49 11.43
CA TYR A 5 7.05 9.69 12.18
C TYR A 5 6.93 9.88 13.69
N ASP A 6 6.58 11.08 14.15
CA ASP A 6 6.37 11.37 15.57
C ASP A 6 5.16 10.57 16.09
N PHE A 7 4.07 10.46 15.31
CA PHE A 7 2.96 9.56 15.64
C PHE A 7 3.41 8.10 15.70
N LEU A 8 4.12 7.60 14.68
CA LEU A 8 4.57 6.20 14.65
C LEU A 8 5.52 5.88 15.81
N GLU A 9 6.38 6.82 16.21
CA GLU A 9 7.23 6.69 17.39
C GLU A 9 6.41 6.74 18.69
N ASP A 10 5.42 7.61 18.79
CA ASP A 10 4.54 7.70 19.97
C ASP A 10 3.76 6.40 20.16
N VAL A 11 3.31 5.77 19.07
CA VAL A 11 2.67 4.44 19.11
C VAL A 11 3.61 3.39 19.72
N ILE A 12 4.89 3.38 19.34
CA ILE A 12 5.88 2.44 19.86
C ILE A 12 6.23 2.73 21.33
N LYS A 13 6.33 4.01 21.70
CA LYS A 13 6.71 4.44 23.07
C LYS A 13 5.55 4.28 24.05
N ASN A 14 4.32 4.52 23.59
CA ASN A 14 3.11 4.56 24.39
C ASN A 14 2.03 3.60 23.84
N PRO A 15 2.30 2.28 23.70
CA PRO A 15 1.41 1.34 23.02
C PRO A 15 0.00 1.26 23.64
N LYS A 16 -0.10 1.38 24.98
CA LYS A 16 -1.37 1.38 25.71
C LYS A 16 -2.30 2.52 25.28
N LYS A 17 -1.76 3.71 24.99
CA LYS A 17 -2.53 4.88 24.53
C LYS A 17 -3.28 4.61 23.22
N TYR A 18 -2.74 3.70 22.41
CA TYR A 18 -3.25 3.37 21.08
C TYR A 18 -3.87 1.97 21.01
N ASN A 19 -4.10 1.33 22.16
CA ASN A 19 -4.58 -0.06 22.25
C ASN A 19 -3.73 -1.08 21.48
N VAL A 20 -2.42 -0.81 21.35
CA VAL A 20 -1.48 -1.74 20.71
C VAL A 20 -1.05 -2.80 21.71
N HIS A 21 -1.12 -4.07 21.30
CA HIS A 21 -0.63 -5.17 22.12
C HIS A 21 0.88 -5.06 22.36
N PRO A 22 1.39 -5.22 23.61
CA PRO A 22 2.82 -5.09 23.90
C PRO A 22 3.72 -5.97 23.01
N ASP A 23 3.26 -7.19 22.69
CA ASP A 23 4.02 -8.13 21.85
C ASP A 23 4.16 -7.69 20.39
N SER A 24 3.35 -6.76 19.92
CA SER A 24 3.46 -6.18 18.57
C SER A 24 4.56 -5.13 18.47
N VAL A 25 5.00 -4.55 19.59
CA VAL A 25 5.95 -3.43 19.63
C VAL A 25 7.32 -3.76 18.99
N PRO A 26 7.93 -4.94 19.21
CA PRO A 26 9.18 -5.30 18.53
C PRO A 26 9.06 -5.33 17.00
N GLU A 27 7.94 -5.81 16.47
CA GLU A 27 7.69 -5.84 15.03
C GLU A 27 7.43 -4.44 14.47
N LEU A 28 6.58 -3.63 15.13
CA LEU A 28 6.34 -2.24 14.77
C LEU A 28 7.63 -1.42 14.72
N ARG A 29 8.55 -1.65 15.67
CA ARG A 29 9.88 -1.02 15.66
C ARG A 29 10.72 -1.42 14.44
N LYS A 30 10.66 -2.69 14.02
CA LYS A 30 11.35 -3.15 12.80
C LYS A 30 10.74 -2.51 11.55
N ILE A 31 9.41 -2.46 11.46
CA ILE A 31 8.69 -1.84 10.33
C ILE A 31 9.04 -0.35 10.24
N LEU A 32 8.98 0.39 11.36
CA LEU A 32 9.32 1.82 11.36
C LEU A 32 10.77 2.07 10.92
N ARG A 33 11.72 1.23 11.34
CA ARG A 33 13.12 1.35 10.89
C ARG A 33 13.25 1.17 9.38
N ALA A 34 12.62 0.14 8.81
CA ALA A 34 12.63 -0.06 7.36
C ALA A 34 11.98 1.11 6.62
N LEU A 35 10.84 1.60 7.13
CA LEU A 35 10.12 2.73 6.60
C LEU A 35 10.96 4.01 6.62
N LEU A 36 11.62 4.34 7.74
CA LEU A 36 12.49 5.51 7.87
C LEU A 36 13.67 5.49 6.88
N ARG A 37 14.28 4.32 6.66
CA ARG A 37 15.42 4.18 5.75
C ARG A 37 15.04 4.34 4.28
N LEU A 38 13.84 3.91 3.89
CA LEU A 38 13.33 3.95 2.51
C LEU A 38 12.55 5.23 2.16
N SER A 39 12.18 6.04 3.15
CA SER A 39 11.43 7.27 2.96
C SER A 39 12.34 8.50 2.96
N LEU A 40 11.75 9.70 2.86
CA LEU A 40 12.49 10.96 2.93
C LEU A 40 13.24 11.17 4.26
N GLY A 41 12.84 10.44 5.31
CA GLY A 41 13.38 10.59 6.66
C GLY A 41 12.78 11.77 7.41
N ARG A 42 13.17 11.92 8.68
CA ARG A 42 12.80 13.09 9.49
C ARG A 42 13.57 14.33 9.04
N THR A 43 12.99 15.50 9.30
CA THR A 43 13.62 16.81 9.03
C THR A 43 14.89 17.01 9.85
N LYS A 44 14.93 16.55 11.11
CA LYS A 44 16.16 16.44 11.90
C LYS A 44 16.78 15.07 11.63
N SER A 45 17.69 15.02 10.66
CA SER A 45 18.33 13.79 10.19
C SER A 45 18.95 13.03 11.37
N LYS A 46 18.48 11.79 11.60
CA LYS A 46 19.24 10.77 12.33
C LYS A 46 20.03 9.94 11.33
N GLN A 47 21.12 9.32 11.78
CA GLN A 47 22.13 8.66 10.96
C GLN A 47 21.60 7.66 9.90
N ASP A 48 20.43 7.04 10.12
CA ASP A 48 19.86 6.05 9.20
C ASP A 48 18.61 6.51 8.42
N ASP A 49 18.14 7.74 8.64
CA ASP A 49 16.95 8.26 7.97
C ASP A 49 17.21 8.50 6.48
N GLY A 50 16.39 7.90 5.62
CA GLY A 50 16.54 7.97 4.17
C GLY A 50 17.82 7.33 3.63
N LYS A 51 18.52 6.52 4.43
CA LYS A 51 19.81 5.92 4.06
C LYS A 51 19.73 4.97 2.86
N ASP A 52 18.62 4.23 2.72
CA ASP A 52 18.40 3.35 1.58
C ASP A 52 17.78 4.11 0.39
N PHE A 53 17.02 5.18 0.68
CA PHE A 53 16.48 6.09 -0.32
C PHE A 53 17.60 6.81 -1.09
N ARG A 54 18.45 7.55 -0.37
CA ARG A 54 19.54 8.40 -0.90
C ARG A 54 20.90 7.71 -0.92
N ASN A 55 20.92 6.41 -1.17
CA ASN A 55 22.15 5.65 -1.17
C ASN A 55 23.00 6.02 -2.40
N LYS A 56 24.09 6.78 -2.17
CA LYS A 56 25.00 7.27 -3.21
C LYS A 56 25.67 6.17 -4.03
N SER A 57 25.83 4.96 -3.48
CA SER A 57 26.36 3.82 -4.27
C SER A 57 25.30 3.16 -5.18
N LEU A 58 24.03 3.57 -5.05
CA LEU A 58 22.89 3.00 -5.75
C LEU A 58 22.07 4.06 -6.50
N GLU A 59 22.67 5.17 -6.93
CA GLU A 59 21.98 6.22 -7.69
C GLU A 59 21.25 5.67 -8.94
N PRO A 60 20.11 6.26 -9.34
CA PRO A 60 19.45 7.40 -8.72
C PRO A 60 18.73 7.01 -7.42
N ASP A 61 18.28 8.02 -6.67
CA ASP A 61 17.41 7.85 -5.51
C ASP A 61 16.19 6.97 -5.84
N GLN A 62 15.81 6.08 -4.91
CA GLN A 62 14.62 5.21 -5.05
C GLN A 62 13.98 4.97 -3.69
N HIS A 63 12.66 5.10 -3.57
CA HIS A 63 11.95 4.65 -2.37
C HIS A 63 11.76 3.12 -2.35
N ILE A 64 12.61 2.38 -3.06
CA ILE A 64 12.51 0.94 -3.23
C ILE A 64 13.78 0.29 -2.69
N TYR A 65 13.59 -0.71 -1.82
CA TYR A 65 14.70 -1.45 -1.24
C TYR A 65 15.38 -2.28 -2.32
N ARG A 66 16.67 -2.03 -2.53
CA ARG A 66 17.41 -2.53 -3.68
C ARG A 66 18.87 -2.78 -3.36
N ALA A 67 19.49 -3.63 -4.15
CA ALA A 67 20.93 -3.83 -4.19
C ALA A 67 21.42 -3.64 -5.63
N ARG A 68 22.72 -3.42 -5.82
CA ARG A 68 23.32 -3.39 -7.15
C ARG A 68 23.14 -4.76 -7.83
N ASN A 69 22.90 -4.75 -9.13
CA ASN A 69 22.96 -5.94 -9.94
C ASN A 69 24.34 -6.07 -10.59
N ASP A 70 25.24 -6.77 -9.92
CA ASP A 70 26.61 -6.98 -10.42
C ASP A 70 26.66 -7.93 -11.64
N LYS A 71 25.52 -8.56 -11.99
CA LYS A 71 25.37 -9.41 -13.18
C LYS A 71 24.84 -8.64 -14.40
N ALA A 72 24.49 -7.36 -14.26
CA ALA A 72 24.07 -6.54 -15.40
C ALA A 72 25.27 -6.35 -16.35
N GLN A 73 25.13 -6.80 -17.59
CA GLN A 73 26.18 -6.73 -18.61
C GLN A 73 25.87 -5.67 -19.67
N LYS A 74 24.57 -5.43 -19.92
CA LYS A 74 24.09 -4.48 -20.92
C LYS A 74 23.38 -3.30 -20.25
N LYS A 75 23.25 -2.19 -20.97
CA LYS A 75 22.56 -0.99 -20.46
C LYS A 75 21.07 -1.24 -20.21
N GLU A 76 20.48 -2.19 -20.94
CA GLU A 76 19.06 -2.57 -20.82
C GLU A 76 18.82 -3.48 -19.61
N ASP A 77 19.84 -4.16 -19.11
CA ASP A 77 19.71 -5.00 -17.92
C ASP A 77 19.36 -4.14 -16.72
N SER A 78 18.49 -4.65 -15.83
CA SER A 78 18.16 -3.92 -14.62
C SER A 78 19.43 -3.64 -13.82
N LYS A 79 19.68 -2.36 -13.52
CA LYS A 79 20.80 -1.93 -12.67
C LYS A 79 20.70 -2.48 -11.26
N PHE A 80 19.49 -2.84 -10.82
CA PHE A 80 19.21 -3.19 -9.44
C PHE A 80 18.53 -4.56 -9.31
N ASN A 81 18.84 -5.22 -8.20
CA ASN A 81 18.10 -6.37 -7.69
C ASN A 81 17.07 -5.90 -6.66
N LEU A 82 15.84 -6.39 -6.76
CA LEU A 82 14.78 -6.09 -5.81
C LEU A 82 15.01 -6.82 -4.47
N MET A 83 15.26 -6.04 -3.42
CA MET A 83 15.45 -6.54 -2.06
C MET A 83 14.13 -6.46 -1.28
N ARG A 84 14.01 -7.21 -0.17
CA ARG A 84 12.75 -7.30 0.58
C ARG A 84 13.00 -7.36 2.08
N HIS A 85 12.15 -6.67 2.84
CA HIS A 85 11.92 -6.92 4.25
C HIS A 85 10.77 -7.91 4.40
N THR A 86 10.98 -9.03 5.07
CA THR A 86 9.95 -10.07 5.21
C THR A 86 9.23 -9.96 6.55
N TYR A 87 7.91 -9.82 6.50
CA TYR A 87 7.01 -9.83 7.66
C TYR A 87 5.88 -10.82 7.39
N ASN A 88 5.63 -11.76 8.33
CA ASN A 88 4.62 -12.81 8.18
C ASN A 88 4.69 -13.56 6.83
N GLY A 89 5.92 -13.85 6.38
CA GLY A 89 6.20 -14.55 5.12
C GLY A 89 5.85 -13.75 3.84
N VAL A 90 5.56 -12.45 3.94
CA VAL A 90 5.34 -11.54 2.82
C VAL A 90 6.51 -10.56 2.74
N GLY A 91 7.05 -10.37 1.53
CA GLY A 91 8.12 -9.40 1.30
C GLY A 91 7.57 -8.00 1.02
N TYR A 92 8.20 -6.99 1.63
CA TYR A 92 7.89 -5.56 1.49
C TYR A 92 9.15 -4.81 1.06
N TRP A 93 9.01 -3.84 0.17
CA TRP A 93 10.17 -3.11 -0.38
C TRP A 93 9.90 -1.63 -0.63
N CYS A 94 8.71 -1.14 -0.33
CA CYS A 94 8.29 0.24 -0.58
C CYS A 94 7.74 0.85 0.73
N PRO A 95 8.02 2.14 1.04
CA PRO A 95 7.56 2.76 2.27
C PRO A 95 6.04 2.89 2.33
N TYR A 96 5.33 2.95 1.20
CA TYR A 96 3.86 2.99 1.19
C TYR A 96 3.29 1.70 1.79
N ASP A 97 3.75 0.54 1.32
CA ASP A 97 3.27 -0.75 1.84
C ASP A 97 3.73 -0.99 3.28
N LEU A 98 4.92 -0.53 3.65
CA LEU A 98 5.41 -0.59 5.03
C LEU A 98 4.58 0.30 5.97
N LEU A 99 4.11 1.46 5.51
CA LEU A 99 3.19 2.29 6.28
C LEU A 99 1.84 1.59 6.45
N GLY A 100 1.32 1.00 5.38
CA GLY A 100 0.08 0.23 5.43
C GLY A 100 0.17 -0.96 6.39
N LEU A 101 1.30 -1.68 6.35
CA LEU A 101 1.64 -2.74 7.29
C LEU A 101 1.70 -2.21 8.73
N PHE A 102 2.40 -1.11 8.99
CA PHE A 102 2.52 -0.54 10.33
C PHE A 102 1.15 -0.24 10.92
N LEU A 103 0.30 0.48 10.16
CA LEU A 103 -1.04 0.87 10.61
C LEU A 103 -1.95 -0.34 10.85
N ALA A 104 -1.87 -1.36 9.99
CA ALA A 104 -2.62 -2.62 10.17
C ALA A 104 -2.10 -3.44 11.37
N SER A 105 -0.80 -3.35 11.69
CA SER A 105 -0.16 -4.02 12.82
C SER A 105 -0.43 -3.34 14.17
N MET A 106 -1.06 -2.17 14.20
CA MET A 106 -1.44 -1.52 15.47
C MET A 106 -2.57 -2.27 16.19
N GLY A 107 -3.45 -2.94 15.45
CA GLY A 107 -4.58 -3.67 16.02
C GLY A 107 -5.78 -3.67 15.09
N PRO A 108 -6.87 -4.32 15.52
CA PRO A 108 -8.09 -4.37 14.72
C PRO A 108 -8.82 -3.01 14.71
N ALA A 109 -9.81 -2.88 13.83
CA ALA A 109 -10.64 -1.68 13.79
C ALA A 109 -11.45 -1.53 15.10
N PRO A 110 -11.82 -0.30 15.52
CA PRO A 110 -12.74 -0.09 16.63
C PRO A 110 -14.05 -0.86 16.46
N PHE A 111 -14.67 -1.28 17.57
CA PHE A 111 -15.96 -1.96 17.53
C PHE A 111 -17.02 -1.07 16.86
N GLY A 112 -17.84 -1.64 15.97
CA GLY A 112 -18.83 -0.88 15.21
C GLY A 112 -18.26 -0.01 14.09
N ALA A 113 -16.98 -0.15 13.74
CA ALA A 113 -16.38 0.55 12.61
C ALA A 113 -17.18 0.34 11.32
N THR A 114 -17.36 1.43 10.55
CA THR A 114 -18.01 1.39 9.24
C THR A 114 -17.08 1.98 8.19
N LYS A 115 -17.44 1.80 6.91
CA LYS A 115 -16.73 2.46 5.81
C LYS A 115 -16.62 3.96 6.05
N ARG A 116 -17.70 4.61 6.47
CA ARG A 116 -17.77 6.07 6.68
C ARG A 116 -17.03 6.52 7.95
N SER A 117 -17.19 5.82 9.06
CA SER A 117 -16.65 6.26 10.35
C SER A 117 -15.18 5.91 10.59
N PHE A 118 -14.62 4.93 9.86
CA PHE A 118 -13.26 4.46 10.12
C PHE A 118 -12.45 4.21 8.85
N TYR A 119 -12.88 3.31 7.96
CA TYR A 119 -12.02 2.85 6.86
C TYR A 119 -11.73 3.94 5.83
N LEU A 120 -12.72 4.75 5.47
CA LEU A 120 -12.56 5.84 4.52
C LEU A 120 -11.68 6.98 5.07
N PRO A 121 -11.93 7.53 6.28
CA PRO A 121 -11.04 8.54 6.85
C PRO A 121 -9.62 7.99 7.09
N LEU A 122 -9.48 6.74 7.53
CA LEU A 122 -8.16 6.11 7.68
C LEU A 122 -7.42 6.00 6.35
N THR A 123 -8.10 5.60 5.26
CA THR A 123 -7.50 5.52 3.92
C THR A 123 -7.08 6.90 3.42
N ALA A 124 -7.87 7.95 3.71
CA ALA A 124 -7.52 9.33 3.41
C ALA A 124 -6.26 9.78 4.16
N VAL A 125 -6.17 9.51 5.47
CA VAL A 125 -4.98 9.78 6.29
C VAL A 125 -3.77 9.04 5.73
N TYR A 126 -3.92 7.74 5.46
CA TYR A 126 -2.89 6.90 4.87
C TYR A 126 -2.38 7.46 3.53
N GLY A 127 -3.27 7.85 2.62
CA GLY A 127 -2.88 8.45 1.33
C GLY A 127 -2.10 9.76 1.48
N ARG A 128 -2.55 10.65 2.38
CA ARG A 128 -1.83 11.89 2.69
C ARG A 128 -0.46 11.62 3.33
N TRP A 129 -0.36 10.62 4.19
CA TRP A 129 0.90 10.24 4.83
C TRP A 129 1.88 9.62 3.82
N CYS A 130 1.40 8.77 2.92
CA CYS A 130 2.19 8.29 1.78
C CYS A 130 2.79 9.47 1.00
N SER A 131 1.98 10.46 0.62
CA SER A 131 2.45 11.68 -0.03
C SER A 131 3.54 12.40 0.80
N ALA A 132 3.33 12.54 2.10
CA ALA A 132 4.26 13.24 2.98
C ALA A 132 5.63 12.53 3.13
N ILE A 133 5.65 11.19 3.17
CA ILE A 133 6.88 10.42 3.46
C ILE A 133 7.73 10.13 2.22
N ALA A 134 7.14 10.06 1.03
CA ALA A 134 7.85 9.64 -0.19
C ALA A 134 7.30 10.26 -1.49
N GLY A 135 6.33 11.17 -1.41
CA GLY A 135 5.72 11.79 -2.59
C GLY A 135 6.51 12.97 -3.16
N PRO A 136 6.36 13.27 -4.47
CA PRO A 136 6.88 14.50 -5.07
C PRO A 136 6.29 15.78 -4.44
N PRO A 137 6.97 16.94 -4.56
CA PRO A 137 8.22 17.14 -5.28
C PRO A 137 9.49 16.75 -4.47
N ARG A 138 9.36 16.31 -3.21
CA ARG A 138 10.53 15.99 -2.37
C ARG A 138 11.02 14.55 -2.54
N GLY A 139 10.11 13.61 -2.80
CA GLY A 139 10.42 12.23 -3.18
C GLY A 139 10.64 12.05 -4.67
N VAL A 140 10.89 10.80 -5.07
CA VAL A 140 11.11 10.42 -6.48
C VAL A 140 9.97 9.57 -7.03
N GLY A 141 9.78 9.66 -8.35
CA GLY A 141 8.76 8.90 -9.06
C GLY A 141 7.35 9.44 -8.83
N GLU A 142 6.38 8.74 -9.41
CA GLU A 142 4.98 9.09 -9.28
C GLU A 142 4.43 8.66 -7.92
N HIS A 143 3.39 9.37 -7.47
CA HIS A 143 2.54 8.90 -6.37
C HIS A 143 1.87 7.58 -6.76
N PRO A 144 1.56 6.71 -5.79
CA PRO A 144 0.56 5.68 -6.00
C PRO A 144 -0.74 6.29 -6.53
N CYS A 145 -1.23 5.80 -7.67
CA CYS A 145 -2.51 6.20 -8.25
C CYS A 145 -3.71 5.86 -7.33
N ILE A 146 -3.61 4.77 -6.56
CA ILE A 146 -4.67 4.26 -5.70
C ILE A 146 -4.14 3.96 -4.30
N PHE A 147 -4.89 4.38 -3.29
CA PHE A 147 -4.76 3.96 -1.89
C PHE A 147 -5.98 3.10 -1.53
N GLN A 148 -5.76 2.00 -0.81
CA GLN A 148 -6.76 0.95 -0.66
C GLN A 148 -6.84 0.50 0.79
N CYS A 149 -8.06 0.20 1.24
CA CYS A 149 -8.30 -0.50 2.50
C CYS A 149 -9.23 -1.68 2.25
N THR A 150 -8.81 -2.87 2.69
CA THR A 150 -9.63 -4.08 2.73
C THR A 150 -9.83 -4.49 4.18
N TRP A 151 -11.04 -4.90 4.55
CA TRP A 151 -11.31 -5.43 5.88
C TRP A 151 -12.17 -6.69 5.83
N ALA A 152 -11.99 -7.54 6.84
CA ALA A 152 -12.76 -8.75 7.08
C ALA A 152 -13.57 -8.56 8.36
N ARG A 153 -14.89 -8.71 8.22
CA ARG A 153 -15.85 -8.59 9.30
C ARG A 153 -16.29 -9.95 9.79
N ARG A 154 -16.32 -10.10 11.11
CA ARG A 154 -16.97 -11.23 11.79
C ARG A 154 -17.96 -10.73 12.82
N ILE A 155 -19.09 -11.41 12.92
CA ILE A 155 -20.13 -11.11 13.91
C ILE A 155 -19.50 -11.11 15.32
N ASN A 156 -19.80 -10.08 16.11
CA ASN A 156 -19.34 -9.89 17.48
C ASN A 156 -17.82 -9.85 17.67
N GLN A 157 -17.05 -9.54 16.62
CA GLN A 157 -15.61 -9.33 16.72
C GLN A 157 -15.21 -8.00 16.09
N GLN A 158 -14.05 -7.49 16.47
CA GLN A 158 -13.46 -6.34 15.79
C GLN A 158 -12.97 -6.77 14.40
N ASP A 159 -13.27 -5.94 13.40
CA ASP A 159 -12.86 -6.19 12.03
C ASP A 159 -11.32 -6.12 11.92
N ARG A 160 -10.75 -7.02 11.14
CA ARG A 160 -9.33 -6.96 10.75
C ARG A 160 -9.23 -6.22 9.44
N PHE A 161 -8.29 -5.30 9.32
CA PHE A 161 -8.12 -4.49 8.11
C PHE A 161 -6.66 -4.44 7.68
N PHE A 162 -6.46 -4.05 6.43
CA PHE A 162 -5.13 -3.81 5.90
C PHE A 162 -5.18 -2.69 4.87
N LEU A 163 -4.11 -1.88 4.84
CA LEU A 163 -3.94 -0.74 3.94
C LEU A 163 -2.89 -1.04 2.90
N GLY A 164 -3.11 -0.59 1.67
CA GLY A 164 -2.20 -0.83 0.55
C GLY A 164 -2.23 0.31 -0.45
N ALA A 165 -1.18 0.39 -1.25
CA ALA A 165 -1.10 1.36 -2.33
C ALA A 165 -0.68 0.66 -3.62
N SER A 166 -1.13 1.23 -4.76
CA SER A 166 -0.58 0.83 -6.05
C SER A 166 0.92 1.12 -6.07
N LEU A 167 1.67 0.40 -6.90
CA LEU A 167 3.12 0.60 -6.96
C LEU A 167 3.45 2.06 -7.35
N GLY A 168 4.45 2.66 -6.68
CA GLY A 168 4.91 4.02 -6.93
C GLY A 168 6.23 4.30 -6.19
N GLY A 169 6.73 5.53 -6.25
CA GLY A 169 7.93 5.95 -5.49
C GLY A 169 9.26 5.49 -6.09
N TYR A 170 9.31 5.25 -7.40
CA TYR A 170 10.50 4.75 -8.08
C TYR A 170 10.83 5.59 -9.33
N ASN A 171 12.12 5.76 -9.60
CA ASN A 171 12.62 6.33 -10.85
C ASN A 171 12.92 5.18 -11.81
N PHE A 172 12.37 5.25 -13.02
CA PHE A 172 12.50 4.20 -14.04
C PHE A 172 13.14 4.69 -15.33
N ASN A 173 13.89 5.81 -15.32
CA ASN A 173 14.61 6.26 -16.51
C ASN A 173 15.48 5.10 -17.06
N PRO A 174 15.15 4.53 -18.23
CA PRO A 174 15.85 3.35 -18.74
C PRO A 174 17.35 3.58 -18.94
N GLU A 175 17.77 4.83 -19.17
CA GLU A 175 19.18 5.16 -19.31
C GLU A 175 19.96 5.05 -17.99
N GLN A 176 19.28 5.25 -16.86
CA GLN A 176 19.88 5.23 -15.53
C GLN A 176 19.66 3.90 -14.81
N THR A 177 18.57 3.19 -15.14
CA THR A 177 18.11 2.03 -14.37
C THR A 177 17.89 0.77 -15.19
N GLY A 178 17.99 0.83 -16.51
CA GLY A 178 17.67 -0.30 -17.40
C GLY A 178 16.23 -0.77 -17.22
N THR A 179 16.02 -2.08 -17.19
CA THR A 179 14.70 -2.73 -17.00
C THR A 179 14.17 -2.75 -15.56
N TRP A 180 14.67 -1.88 -14.68
CA TRP A 180 14.30 -1.83 -13.26
C TRP A 180 12.78 -1.78 -12.99
N GLU A 181 12.02 -1.06 -13.80
CA GLU A 181 10.56 -1.02 -13.64
C GLU A 181 9.92 -2.42 -13.73
N LYS A 182 10.42 -3.23 -14.67
CA LYS A 182 9.93 -4.61 -14.87
C LYS A 182 10.21 -5.45 -13.63
N GLU A 183 11.38 -5.33 -13.01
CA GLU A 183 11.74 -6.06 -11.79
C GLU A 183 10.78 -5.76 -10.63
N MET A 184 10.41 -4.49 -10.43
CA MET A 184 9.48 -4.09 -9.37
C MET A 184 8.06 -4.59 -9.64
N LYS A 185 7.57 -4.41 -10.87
CA LYS A 185 6.23 -4.88 -11.28
C LYS A 185 6.15 -6.41 -11.21
N MET A 186 7.21 -7.12 -11.60
CA MET A 186 7.32 -8.58 -11.50
C MET A 186 7.37 -9.03 -10.04
N GLY A 187 8.09 -8.31 -9.18
CA GLY A 187 8.10 -8.57 -7.73
C GLY A 187 6.68 -8.55 -7.14
N ARG A 188 5.89 -7.52 -7.46
CA ARG A 188 4.48 -7.39 -7.09
C ARG A 188 3.62 -8.53 -7.65
N PHE A 189 3.78 -8.86 -8.93
CA PHE A 189 3.08 -9.98 -9.58
C PHE A 189 3.36 -11.31 -8.88
N ASN A 190 4.62 -11.60 -8.55
CA ASN A 190 5.02 -12.83 -7.88
C ASN A 190 4.39 -12.97 -6.49
N LEU A 191 4.13 -11.85 -5.78
CA LEU A 191 3.36 -11.90 -4.54
C LEU A 191 1.94 -12.40 -4.78
N VAL A 192 1.24 -11.85 -5.78
CA VAL A 192 -0.12 -12.28 -6.12
C VAL A 192 -0.14 -13.73 -6.57
N LYS A 193 0.75 -14.11 -7.50
CA LYS A 193 0.83 -15.48 -8.00
C LYS A 193 1.06 -16.51 -6.89
N LYS A 194 1.99 -16.21 -5.97
CA LYS A 194 2.32 -17.10 -4.85
C LYS A 194 1.20 -17.18 -3.80
N ASN A 195 0.55 -16.06 -3.47
CA ASN A 195 -0.32 -15.98 -2.29
C ASN A 195 -1.82 -16.06 -2.62
N LEU A 196 -2.22 -15.73 -3.84
CA LEU A 196 -3.63 -15.68 -4.28
C LEU A 196 -3.95 -16.66 -5.42
N MET A 197 -2.98 -17.45 -5.88
CA MET A 197 -3.15 -18.55 -6.83
C MET A 197 -3.87 -18.16 -8.13
N ILE A 198 -3.41 -17.07 -8.76
CA ILE A 198 -3.96 -16.63 -10.05
C ILE A 198 -3.41 -17.46 -11.22
N ASP A 199 -4.28 -17.75 -12.20
CA ASP A 199 -3.91 -18.40 -13.47
C ASP A 199 -3.65 -17.38 -14.59
N TRP A 200 -2.78 -16.41 -14.30
CA TRP A 200 -2.38 -15.37 -15.25
C TRP A 200 -0.86 -15.23 -15.33
N GLY A 201 -0.40 -14.73 -16.47
CA GLY A 201 0.99 -14.38 -16.72
C GLY A 201 1.33 -12.98 -16.24
N PHE A 202 2.60 -12.60 -16.34
CA PHE A 202 3.00 -11.23 -16.01
C PHE A 202 2.53 -10.23 -17.08
N GLU A 203 2.61 -10.63 -18.36
CA GLU A 203 2.20 -9.79 -19.50
C GLU A 203 0.73 -9.97 -19.88
N THR A 204 0.06 -10.99 -19.35
CA THR A 204 -1.36 -11.30 -19.56
C THR A 204 -2.13 -11.07 -18.26
N SER A 205 -3.13 -10.21 -18.29
CA SER A 205 -4.02 -9.97 -17.14
C SER A 205 -5.35 -9.41 -17.62
N PRO A 206 -6.45 -9.54 -16.87
CA PRO A 206 -7.76 -9.02 -17.26
C PRO A 206 -7.72 -7.54 -17.67
N SER A 207 -6.97 -6.71 -16.93
CA SER A 207 -6.83 -5.29 -17.28
C SER A 207 -6.06 -5.06 -18.58
N ARG A 208 -5.11 -5.95 -18.93
CA ARG A 208 -4.33 -5.91 -20.18
C ARG A 208 -5.10 -6.47 -21.37
N GLU A 209 -5.95 -7.45 -21.17
CA GLU A 209 -6.86 -7.93 -22.21
C GLU A 209 -7.87 -6.84 -22.57
N GLN A 210 -8.45 -6.17 -21.56
CA GLN A 210 -9.43 -5.13 -21.80
C GLN A 210 -8.82 -3.84 -22.37
N ASN A 211 -7.62 -3.44 -21.92
CA ASN A 211 -7.06 -2.11 -22.23
C ASN A 211 -5.73 -2.16 -22.98
N GLY A 212 -5.30 -3.32 -23.50
CA GLY A 212 -4.05 -3.47 -24.23
C GLY A 212 -2.83 -2.98 -23.43
N LEU A 213 -1.95 -2.21 -24.09
CA LEU A 213 -0.67 -1.83 -23.50
C LEU A 213 -0.77 -0.94 -22.25
N VAL A 214 -1.84 -0.14 -22.14
CA VAL A 214 -2.06 0.78 -21.03
C VAL A 214 -2.70 0.11 -19.80
N GLY A 215 -3.14 -1.15 -19.95
CA GLY A 215 -3.68 -1.94 -18.85
C GLY A 215 -2.66 -2.19 -17.73
N THR A 216 -3.11 -2.08 -16.49
CA THR A 216 -2.28 -2.42 -15.31
C THR A 216 -1.96 -3.90 -15.27
N ARG A 217 -0.69 -4.27 -15.05
CA ARG A 217 -0.29 -5.67 -14.81
C ARG A 217 -0.71 -6.14 -13.41
N PHE A 218 -1.01 -7.42 -13.27
CA PHE A 218 -1.37 -8.00 -11.98
C PHE A 218 -0.37 -7.67 -10.85
N GLY A 219 -0.89 -7.44 -9.64
CA GLY A 219 -0.10 -7.12 -8.45
C GLY A 219 0.31 -5.65 -8.31
N ASN A 220 0.03 -4.80 -9.30
CA ASN A 220 0.41 -3.38 -9.23
C ASN A 220 -0.73 -2.47 -8.74
N CYS A 221 -1.89 -3.04 -8.44
CA CYS A 221 -3.06 -2.37 -7.86
C CYS A 221 -2.90 -2.18 -6.35
N GLY A 222 -3.66 -1.25 -5.76
CA GLY A 222 -3.60 -0.96 -4.32
C GLY A 222 -4.07 -2.10 -3.42
N GLU A 223 -4.90 -2.99 -3.98
CA GLU A 223 -5.46 -4.18 -3.34
C GLU A 223 -4.42 -5.27 -3.08
N THR A 224 -3.23 -5.21 -3.69
CA THR A 224 -2.26 -6.33 -3.70
C THR A 224 -1.89 -6.81 -2.31
N TYR A 225 -1.35 -5.94 -1.45
CA TYR A 225 -1.00 -6.30 -0.07
C TYR A 225 -2.25 -6.54 0.79
N PRO A 226 -3.29 -5.67 0.75
CA PRO A 226 -4.51 -5.90 1.51
C PRO A 226 -5.17 -7.25 1.26
N PHE A 227 -5.27 -7.68 0.00
CA PHE A 227 -5.90 -8.96 -0.35
C PHE A 227 -5.08 -10.13 0.18
N ILE A 228 -3.74 -10.07 0.06
CA ILE A 228 -2.84 -11.09 0.61
C ILE A 228 -2.97 -11.16 2.14
N ALA A 229 -2.93 -10.02 2.82
CA ALA A 229 -2.97 -9.96 4.28
C ALA A 229 -4.30 -10.47 4.84
N ILE A 230 -5.42 -10.06 4.22
CA ILE A 230 -6.75 -10.51 4.62
C ILE A 230 -6.94 -12.00 4.30
N LYS A 231 -6.60 -12.46 3.09
CA LYS A 231 -6.74 -13.88 2.70
C LYS A 231 -5.95 -14.83 3.59
N LYS A 232 -4.75 -14.43 4.05
CA LYS A 232 -3.93 -15.27 4.95
C LYS A 232 -4.58 -15.52 6.30
N ASN A 233 -5.46 -14.62 6.74
CA ASN A 233 -6.02 -14.64 8.08
C ASN A 233 -7.54 -14.86 8.11
N ILE A 234 -8.21 -14.85 6.95
CA ILE A 234 -9.66 -15.00 6.83
C ILE A 234 -10.14 -16.37 7.35
N SER A 235 -11.31 -16.42 7.98
CA SER A 235 -12.04 -17.69 8.18
C SER A 235 -13.35 -17.70 7.41
N LEU A 236 -13.98 -18.87 7.28
CA LEU A 236 -15.23 -19.08 6.54
C LEU A 236 -16.40 -18.21 7.02
N GLN A 237 -16.33 -17.69 8.24
CA GLN A 237 -17.37 -16.82 8.81
C GLN A 237 -17.15 -15.34 8.49
N ASP A 238 -16.02 -14.98 7.87
CA ASP A 238 -15.69 -13.60 7.61
C ASP A 238 -16.35 -13.11 6.32
N THR A 239 -16.90 -11.89 6.37
CA THR A 239 -17.34 -11.16 5.18
C THR A 239 -16.32 -10.08 4.84
N CYS A 240 -15.78 -10.13 3.62
CA CYS A 240 -14.79 -9.15 3.16
C CYS A 240 -15.43 -7.97 2.45
N TYR A 241 -14.81 -6.80 2.67
CA TYR A 241 -15.17 -5.52 2.11
C TYR A 241 -13.92 -4.75 1.70
N GLY A 242 -14.08 -3.75 0.85
CA GLY A 242 -12.96 -2.88 0.51
C GLY A 242 -13.38 -1.55 -0.09
N LEU A 243 -12.41 -0.65 -0.18
CA LEU A 243 -12.53 0.61 -0.90
C LEU A 243 -11.19 0.98 -1.53
N ALA A 244 -11.26 1.70 -2.64
CA ALA A 244 -10.11 2.24 -3.37
C ALA A 244 -10.29 3.76 -3.55
N LEU A 245 -9.31 4.53 -3.10
CA LEU A 245 -9.29 5.99 -3.11
C LEU A 245 -8.20 6.49 -4.06
N SER A 246 -8.57 7.38 -4.97
CA SER A 246 -7.66 7.97 -5.96
C SER A 246 -6.68 8.96 -5.34
N VAL A 247 -5.47 9.00 -5.92
CA VAL A 247 -4.46 10.03 -5.69
C VAL A 247 -5.00 11.46 -5.80
N SER A 248 -5.99 11.70 -6.67
CA SER A 248 -6.62 13.01 -6.86
C SER A 248 -7.27 13.58 -5.58
N TYR A 249 -7.53 12.74 -4.58
CA TYR A 249 -8.04 13.17 -3.29
C TYR A 249 -6.97 13.74 -2.34
N ILE A 250 -5.70 13.30 -2.42
CA ILE A 250 -4.72 13.57 -1.35
C ILE A 250 -4.35 15.06 -1.21
N ASN A 251 -4.57 15.83 -2.27
CA ASN A 251 -4.31 17.28 -2.30
C ASN A 251 -5.54 18.12 -1.90
N LYS A 252 -6.66 17.49 -1.55
CA LYS A 252 -7.84 18.22 -1.08
C LYS A 252 -7.54 18.84 0.29
N PRO A 253 -7.89 20.11 0.53
CA PRO A 253 -7.52 20.79 1.77
C PRO A 253 -8.19 20.10 2.98
N GLU A 254 -9.48 19.81 2.85
CA GLU A 254 -10.33 19.33 3.94
C GLU A 254 -10.89 17.93 3.68
N TYR A 255 -11.27 17.27 4.77
CA TYR A 255 -12.03 16.04 4.72
C TYR A 255 -13.53 16.36 4.67
N ASP A 256 -14.16 16.16 3.52
CA ASP A 256 -15.60 16.35 3.31
C ASP A 256 -16.25 15.02 2.97
N ASP A 257 -17.00 14.46 3.93
CA ASP A 257 -17.73 13.21 3.81
C ASP A 257 -19.21 13.37 3.44
N LYS A 258 -19.67 14.57 3.08
CA LYS A 258 -21.01 14.79 2.53
C LYS A 258 -21.19 13.96 1.26
N GLN A 259 -22.43 13.63 0.88
CA GLN A 259 -22.73 12.78 -0.28
C GLN A 259 -22.12 13.30 -1.59
N ARG A 260 -21.98 14.63 -1.71
CA ARG A 260 -21.34 15.32 -2.84
C ARG A 260 -19.88 15.71 -2.58
N GLY A 261 -19.36 15.36 -1.41
CA GLY A 261 -18.00 15.65 -0.99
C GLY A 261 -16.95 14.93 -1.83
N ASP A 262 -15.77 15.53 -1.90
CA ASP A 262 -14.69 15.07 -2.77
C ASP A 262 -14.22 13.66 -2.40
N ILE A 263 -14.36 13.21 -1.15
CA ILE A 263 -13.95 11.87 -0.77
C ILE A 263 -14.70 10.79 -1.56
N TRP A 264 -16.01 10.94 -1.76
CA TRP A 264 -16.82 9.97 -2.48
C TRP A 264 -16.62 10.03 -3.99
N LYS A 265 -16.40 11.23 -4.54
CA LYS A 265 -16.11 11.42 -5.97
C LYS A 265 -14.81 10.76 -6.40
N ASN A 266 -13.84 10.65 -5.48
CA ASN A 266 -12.53 10.08 -5.74
C ASN A 266 -12.42 8.59 -5.38
N LEU A 267 -13.53 7.93 -5.00
CA LEU A 267 -13.55 6.48 -4.86
C LEU A 267 -13.69 5.78 -6.21
N TRP A 268 -12.97 4.69 -6.39
CA TRP A 268 -12.94 3.90 -7.62
C TRP A 268 -13.56 2.54 -7.39
N ASN A 269 -14.23 2.02 -8.42
CA ASN A 269 -14.59 0.61 -8.44
C ASN A 269 -13.33 -0.24 -8.67
N PRO A 270 -13.33 -1.52 -8.25
CA PRO A 270 -12.23 -2.42 -8.55
C PRO A 270 -11.93 -2.45 -10.06
N CYS A 271 -10.66 -2.34 -10.41
CA CYS A 271 -10.24 -2.54 -11.80
C CYS A 271 -10.41 -4.01 -12.21
N PRO A 272 -10.36 -4.36 -13.51
CA PRO A 272 -10.58 -5.73 -13.98
C PRO A 272 -9.72 -6.79 -13.27
N ASN A 273 -8.44 -6.50 -13.01
CA ASN A 273 -7.58 -7.38 -12.22
C ASN A 273 -8.13 -7.64 -10.80
N CYS A 274 -8.56 -6.58 -10.11
CA CYS A 274 -9.05 -6.70 -8.74
C CYS A 274 -10.46 -7.33 -8.70
N THR A 275 -11.29 -7.09 -9.71
CA THR A 275 -12.56 -7.81 -9.90
C THR A 275 -12.32 -9.31 -10.04
N HIS A 276 -11.34 -9.71 -10.86
CA HIS A 276 -10.97 -11.12 -10.99
C HIS A 276 -10.49 -11.71 -9.66
N LEU A 277 -9.67 -10.99 -8.89
CA LEU A 277 -9.23 -11.46 -7.56
C LEU A 277 -10.37 -11.62 -6.58
N VAL A 278 -11.33 -10.69 -6.55
CA VAL A 278 -12.54 -10.81 -5.71
C VAL A 278 -13.30 -12.10 -6.05
N THR A 279 -13.43 -12.42 -7.34
CA THR A 279 -14.04 -13.69 -7.80
C THR A 279 -13.24 -14.92 -7.37
N VAL A 280 -11.92 -14.94 -7.61
CA VAL A 280 -11.03 -16.07 -7.22
C VAL A 280 -11.07 -16.32 -5.71
N LEU A 281 -11.21 -15.26 -4.92
CA LEU A 281 -11.27 -15.34 -3.47
C LEU A 281 -12.68 -15.65 -2.93
N ALA A 282 -13.67 -15.84 -3.82
CA ALA A 282 -15.08 -16.02 -3.48
C ALA A 282 -15.65 -14.92 -2.58
N TRP A 283 -15.17 -13.69 -2.76
CA TRP A 283 -15.66 -12.52 -2.03
C TRP A 283 -16.82 -11.86 -2.80
N ASN A 284 -17.74 -11.23 -2.08
CA ASN A 284 -18.87 -10.55 -2.70
C ASN A 284 -18.44 -9.21 -3.32
N PHE A 285 -18.52 -9.09 -4.64
CA PHE A 285 -18.16 -7.88 -5.39
C PHE A 285 -18.90 -6.62 -4.93
N ALA A 286 -20.18 -6.74 -4.53
CA ALA A 286 -20.95 -5.59 -4.04
C ALA A 286 -20.29 -4.91 -2.82
N ASN A 287 -19.54 -5.67 -2.03
CA ASN A 287 -18.83 -5.16 -0.85
C ASN A 287 -17.59 -4.31 -1.18
N PHE A 288 -17.20 -4.23 -2.45
CA PHE A 288 -16.05 -3.47 -2.94
C PHE A 288 -16.45 -2.29 -3.83
N GLN A 289 -17.75 -2.10 -4.10
CA GLN A 289 -18.23 -1.01 -4.93
C GLN A 289 -17.99 0.36 -4.26
N LYS A 290 -17.64 1.35 -5.09
CA LYS A 290 -17.27 2.70 -4.62
C LYS A 290 -18.38 3.38 -3.81
N ASP A 291 -19.64 3.17 -4.20
CA ASP A 291 -20.79 3.84 -3.61
C ASP A 291 -21.38 3.11 -2.39
N LEU A 292 -20.85 1.93 -2.02
CA LEU A 292 -21.24 1.25 -0.79
C LEU A 292 -21.09 2.20 0.41
N GLY A 293 -22.11 2.28 1.28
CA GLY A 293 -22.09 3.12 2.49
C GLY A 293 -22.28 4.62 2.26
N LYS A 294 -22.41 5.09 1.01
CA LYS A 294 -22.60 6.51 0.69
C LYS A 294 -23.99 7.05 1.07
N ALA A 295 -25.03 6.21 0.98
CA ALA A 295 -26.41 6.63 1.23
C ALA A 295 -26.64 7.22 2.63
N GLY A 296 -25.82 6.84 3.62
CA GLY A 296 -25.87 7.37 4.98
C GLY A 296 -25.04 8.62 5.22
N ALA A 297 -24.40 9.21 4.19
CA ALA A 297 -23.64 10.45 4.34
C ALA A 297 -24.56 11.69 4.43
N PRO A 298 -24.11 12.79 5.08
CA PRO A 298 -24.86 14.04 5.14
C PRO A 298 -25.05 14.61 3.73
N ARG A 299 -26.15 15.33 3.50
CA ARG A 299 -26.43 15.93 2.18
C ARG A 299 -25.48 17.08 1.87
#